data_AF-A0A8K0UXD8-F1
#
_entry.id   AF-A0A8K0UXD8-F1
#
_cell.length_a   1.000
_cell.length_b   1.000
_cell.length_c   1.000
_cell.angle_alpha   90.00
_cell.angle_beta   90.00
_cell.angle_gamma   90.00
#
_symmetry.space_group_name_H-M   'P 1'
#
loop_
_entity.id
_entity.type
_entity.pdbx_description
1 polymer ?
#
loop_
_entity_poly.entity_id
_entity_poly.type
_entity_poly.pdbx_seq_one_letter_code
_entity_poly.pdbx_strand_id
1 'polypeptide(L)'
;MPAQTPAQLVDEFKKSGEFDRLRRDLLNSFRNGGGMNTLVTRVEELTKNKLSSEPQLQHMAEAQTVRELMQELERYPLIERAVADVPALVDPSFAASLRRSIEIVLYDDQRDGKLSNRVSSGAAAGALGTALTERTQIGHLLQVQKDPVAENGDSNI
;
A
#
# COMPACT_ATOMS: atom_id res chain seq x y z
N MET A 1 -5.68 -31.84 -15.69
CA MET A 1 -5.95 -32.97 -14.78
C MET A 1 -6.42 -32.39 -13.45
N PRO A 2 -7.56 -32.80 -12.87
CA PRO A 2 -7.98 -32.31 -11.57
C PRO A 2 -6.87 -32.56 -10.55
N ALA A 3 -6.60 -31.61 -9.67
CA ALA A 3 -5.57 -31.74 -8.64
C ALA A 3 -5.84 -32.99 -7.79
N GLN A 4 -4.88 -33.93 -7.79
CA GLN A 4 -5.02 -35.21 -7.10
C GLN A 4 -4.43 -35.16 -5.69
N THR A 5 -3.63 -34.14 -5.40
CA THR A 5 -3.04 -33.90 -4.09
C THR A 5 -3.35 -32.47 -3.62
N PRO A 6 -3.40 -32.24 -2.29
CA PRO A 6 -3.57 -30.89 -1.75
C PRO A 6 -2.52 -29.89 -2.26
N ALA A 7 -1.27 -30.34 -2.47
CA ALA A 7 -0.21 -29.52 -3.02
C ALA A 7 -0.51 -29.07 -4.46
N GLN A 8 -0.97 -29.99 -5.32
CA GLN A 8 -1.37 -29.68 -6.69
C GLN A 8 -2.53 -28.68 -6.73
N LEU A 9 -3.48 -28.78 -5.79
CA LEU A 9 -4.61 -27.85 -5.73
C LEU A 9 -4.12 -26.44 -5.42
N VAL A 10 -3.22 -26.30 -4.46
CA VAL A 10 -2.63 -25.00 -4.10
C VAL A 10 -1.84 -24.43 -5.28
N ASP A 11 -1.12 -25.26 -6.01
CA ASP A 11 -0.34 -24.81 -7.17
C ASP A 11 -1.24 -24.35 -8.33
N GLU A 12 -2.29 -25.11 -8.66
CA GLU A 12 -3.27 -24.70 -9.67
C GLU A 12 -4.06 -23.45 -9.25
N PHE A 13 -4.42 -23.36 -7.96
CA PHE A 13 -5.09 -22.17 -7.42
C PHE A 13 -4.19 -20.92 -7.52
N LYS A 14 -2.89 -21.06 -7.28
CA LYS A 14 -1.93 -19.96 -7.49
C LYS A 14 -1.81 -19.59 -8.96
N LYS A 15 -1.72 -20.57 -9.87
CA LYS A 15 -1.63 -20.33 -11.32
C LYS A 15 -2.87 -19.64 -11.90
N SER A 16 -4.04 -19.92 -11.34
CA SER A 16 -5.30 -19.31 -11.78
C SER A 16 -5.40 -17.79 -11.51
N GLY A 17 -4.54 -17.24 -10.66
CA GLY A 17 -4.61 -15.83 -10.23
C GLY A 17 -5.68 -15.55 -9.17
N GLU A 18 -6.46 -16.54 -8.75
CA GLU A 18 -7.46 -16.41 -7.68
C GLU A 18 -6.80 -16.09 -6.33
N PHE A 19 -5.55 -16.52 -6.11
CA PHE A 19 -4.78 -16.12 -4.92
C PHE A 19 -4.55 -14.60 -4.87
N ASP A 20 -4.15 -13.99 -5.99
CA ASP A 20 -3.93 -12.55 -6.05
C ASP A 20 -5.24 -11.76 -5.96
N ARG A 21 -6.32 -12.30 -6.52
CA ARG A 21 -7.67 -11.75 -6.35
C ARG A 21 -8.07 -11.76 -4.88
N LEU A 22 -7.93 -12.89 -4.20
CA LEU A 22 -8.26 -13.04 -2.78
C LEU A 22 -7.45 -12.05 -1.92
N ARG A 23 -6.15 -11.90 -2.22
CA ARG A 23 -5.29 -10.92 -1.54
C ARG A 23 -5.81 -9.49 -1.71
N ARG A 24 -6.21 -9.10 -2.93
CA ARG A 24 -6.77 -7.77 -3.19
C ARG A 24 -8.10 -7.56 -2.47
N ASP A 25 -8.98 -8.55 -2.50
CA ASP A 25 -10.31 -8.47 -1.88
C ASP A 25 -10.18 -8.37 -0.34
N LEU A 26 -9.29 -9.15 0.27
CA LEU A 26 -8.97 -9.05 1.69
C LEU A 26 -8.39 -7.68 2.05
N LEU A 27 -7.44 -7.15 1.26
CA LEU A 27 -6.89 -5.82 1.49
C LEU A 27 -7.96 -4.73 1.38
N ASN A 28 -8.84 -4.83 0.39
CA ASN A 28 -9.95 -3.90 0.22
C ASN A 28 -10.93 -3.99 1.39
N SER A 29 -11.27 -5.20 1.84
CA SER A 29 -12.11 -5.39 3.04
C SER A 29 -11.46 -4.83 4.29
N PHE A 30 -10.14 -4.96 4.45
CA PHE A 30 -9.41 -4.40 5.58
C PHE A 30 -9.45 -2.86 5.57
N ARG A 31 -9.20 -2.26 4.40
CA ARG A 31 -9.14 -0.80 4.22
C ARG A 31 -10.51 -0.12 4.33
N ASN A 32 -11.55 -0.73 3.76
CA ASN A 32 -12.90 -0.17 3.73
C ASN A 32 -13.73 -0.58 4.96
N GLY A 33 -13.27 -1.58 5.72
CA GLY A 33 -13.88 -1.99 6.97
C GLY A 33 -13.31 -1.25 8.18
N GLY A 34 -13.51 -1.82 9.38
CA GLY A 34 -12.98 -1.27 10.64
C GLY A 34 -11.48 -1.53 10.88
N GLY A 35 -10.82 -2.35 10.06
CA GLY A 35 -9.44 -2.79 10.27
C GLY A 35 -8.42 -1.64 10.29
N MET A 36 -8.60 -0.65 9.40
CA MET A 36 -7.75 0.54 9.38
C MET A 36 -7.89 1.37 10.66
N ASN A 37 -9.12 1.54 11.16
CA ASN A 37 -9.36 2.28 12.40
C ASN A 37 -8.71 1.57 13.60
N THR A 38 -8.86 0.25 13.70
CA THR A 38 -8.20 -0.55 14.75
C THR A 38 -6.68 -0.40 14.69
N LEU A 39 -6.08 -0.41 13.49
CA LEU A 39 -4.64 -0.21 13.32
C LEU A 39 -4.21 1.17 13.81
N VAL A 40 -4.91 2.24 13.40
CA VAL A 40 -4.62 3.61 13.82
C VAL A 40 -4.75 3.77 15.33
N THR A 41 -5.83 3.27 15.93
CA THR A 41 -6.03 3.34 17.39
C THR A 41 -4.87 2.67 18.14
N ARG A 42 -4.39 1.52 17.68
CA ARG A 42 -3.25 0.85 18.31
C ARG A 42 -1.95 1.61 18.18
N VAL A 43 -1.69 2.22 17.02
CA VAL A 43 -0.54 3.09 16.81
C VAL A 43 -0.61 4.28 17.78
N GLU A 44 -1.77 4.93 17.89
CA GLU A 44 -1.96 6.03 18.82
C GLU A 44 -1.74 5.62 20.28
N GLU A 45 -2.27 4.47 20.70
CA GLU A 45 -2.07 3.94 22.05
C GLU A 45 -0.59 3.68 22.34
N LEU A 46 0.12 3.04 21.41
CA LEU A 46 1.56 2.78 21.53
C LEU A 46 2.37 4.06 21.64
N THR A 47 2.10 5.03 20.76
CA THR A 47 2.77 6.32 20.79
C THR A 47 2.49 7.07 22.10
N LYS A 48 1.22 7.12 22.56
CA LYS A 48 0.84 7.74 23.84
C LYS A 48 1.54 7.06 25.03
N ASN A 49 1.57 5.73 25.04
CA ASN A 49 2.23 4.95 26.08
C ASN A 49 3.74 5.24 26.11
N LYS A 50 4.39 5.27 24.95
CA LYS A 50 5.83 5.57 24.83
C LYS A 50 6.15 6.98 25.33
N LEU A 51 5.40 8.01 24.89
CA LEU A 51 5.58 9.40 25.35
C LEU A 51 5.35 9.58 26.85
N SER A 52 4.43 8.79 27.42
CA SER A 52 4.13 8.85 28.86
C SER A 52 5.19 8.13 29.69
N SER A 53 5.75 7.03 29.17
CA SER A 53 6.79 6.24 29.83
C SER A 53 8.17 6.89 29.79
N GLU A 54 8.44 7.70 28.77
CA GLU A 54 9.76 8.25 28.51
C GLU A 54 9.67 9.77 28.27
N PRO A 55 9.62 10.57 29.35
CA PRO A 55 9.45 12.01 29.26
C PRO A 55 10.63 12.72 28.56
N GLN A 56 11.79 12.06 28.47
CA GLN A 56 12.95 12.58 27.74
C GLN A 56 12.63 12.81 26.25
N LEU A 57 11.78 11.98 25.65
CA LEU A 57 11.34 12.10 24.25
C LEU A 57 10.61 13.42 23.96
N GLN A 58 10.02 14.05 24.98
CA GLN A 58 9.29 15.32 24.84
C GLN A 58 10.23 16.53 24.75
N HIS A 59 11.49 16.36 25.15
CA HIS A 59 12.51 17.41 25.14
C HIS A 59 13.53 17.26 24.01
N MET A 60 13.42 16.17 23.24
CA MET A 60 14.27 15.92 22.07
C MET A 60 13.80 16.72 20.86
N ALA A 61 14.68 16.82 19.86
CA ALA A 61 14.30 17.36 18.57
C ALA A 61 13.25 16.45 17.90
N GLU A 62 12.24 17.05 17.27
CA GLU A 62 11.10 16.34 16.65
C GLU A 62 11.52 15.16 15.77
N ALA A 63 12.56 15.36 14.93
CA ALA A 63 13.07 14.31 14.06
C ALA A 63 13.61 13.07 14.81
N GLN A 64 14.18 13.27 16.00
CA GLN A 64 14.66 12.18 16.85
C GLN A 64 13.49 11.47 17.54
N THR A 65 12.51 12.23 18.06
CA THR A 65 11.29 11.67 18.65
C THR A 65 10.53 10.82 17.64
N VAL A 66 10.32 11.30 16.41
CA VAL A 66 9.67 10.52 15.35
C VAL A 66 10.44 9.23 15.05
N ARG A 67 11.77 9.28 14.99
CA ARG A 67 12.59 8.08 14.76
C ARG A 67 12.41 7.04 15.87
N GLU A 68 12.46 7.44 17.13
CA GLU A 68 12.27 6.55 18.27
C GLU A 68 10.87 5.93 18.29
N LEU A 69 9.84 6.73 17.97
CA LEU A 69 8.47 6.24 17.86
C LEU A 69 8.31 5.24 16.72
N MET A 70 8.91 5.48 15.56
CA MET A 70 8.89 4.53 14.44
C MET A 70 9.56 3.22 14.82
N GLN A 71 10.73 3.26 15.48
CA GLN A 71 11.41 2.05 15.96
C GLN A 71 10.56 1.28 16.97
N GLU A 72 9.85 1.99 17.85
CA GLU A 72 8.95 1.34 18.80
C GLU A 72 7.78 0.67 18.07
N LEU A 73 7.16 1.31 17.08
CA LEU A 73 6.08 0.70 16.29
C LEU A 73 6.55 -0.54 15.52
N GLU A 74 7.78 -0.54 14.99
CA GLU A 74 8.37 -1.70 14.30
C GLU A 74 8.56 -2.92 15.20
N ARG A 75 8.64 -2.74 16.53
CA ARG A 75 8.77 -3.85 17.49
C ARG A 75 7.46 -4.58 17.74
N TYR A 76 6.30 -3.97 17.45
CA TYR A 76 5.01 -4.60 17.68
C TYR A 76 4.47 -5.19 16.38
N PRO A 77 3.92 -6.44 16.42
CA PRO A 77 3.26 -7.05 15.28
C PRO A 77 1.88 -6.40 15.03
N LEU A 78 1.88 -5.11 14.66
CA LEU A 78 0.69 -4.28 14.55
C LEU A 78 -0.22 -4.75 13.43
N ILE A 79 0.37 -5.12 12.30
CA ILE A 79 -0.34 -5.56 11.12
C ILE A 79 -0.97 -6.93 11.37
N GLU A 80 -0.21 -7.89 11.90
CA GLU A 80 -0.73 -9.23 12.20
C GLU A 80 -1.89 -9.16 13.18
N ARG A 81 -1.76 -8.32 14.23
CA ARG A 81 -2.82 -8.13 15.21
C ARG A 81 -4.04 -7.42 14.61
N ALA A 82 -3.85 -6.37 13.81
CA ALA A 82 -4.97 -5.66 13.19
C ALA A 82 -5.72 -6.55 12.18
N VAL A 83 -5.00 -7.40 11.45
CA VAL A 83 -5.58 -8.37 10.50
C VAL A 83 -6.30 -9.50 11.23
N ALA A 84 -5.78 -9.99 12.35
CA ALA A 84 -6.42 -11.02 13.16
C ALA A 84 -7.79 -10.61 13.69
N ASP A 85 -8.00 -9.32 13.95
CA ASP A 85 -9.27 -8.78 14.44
C ASP A 85 -10.30 -8.54 13.32
N VAL A 86 -9.91 -8.70 12.05
CA VAL A 86 -10.83 -8.49 10.93
C VAL A 86 -11.69 -9.75 10.73
N PRO A 87 -13.03 -9.65 10.85
CA PRO A 87 -13.93 -10.81 10.74
C PRO A 87 -14.09 -11.34 9.30
N ALA A 88 -13.28 -10.90 8.34
CA ALA A 88 -13.38 -11.29 6.93
C ALA A 88 -13.23 -12.81 6.72
N LEU A 89 -12.44 -13.48 7.56
CA LEU A 89 -12.29 -14.95 7.53
C LEU A 89 -13.42 -15.69 8.27
N VAL A 90 -14.21 -14.97 9.07
CA VAL A 90 -15.37 -15.51 9.81
C VAL A 90 -16.65 -15.40 8.98
N ASP A 91 -16.69 -14.50 7.99
CA ASP A 91 -17.83 -14.32 7.10
C ASP A 91 -18.12 -15.61 6.28
N PRO A 92 -19.30 -16.24 6.46
CA PRO A 92 -19.69 -17.41 5.68
C PRO A 92 -19.72 -17.15 4.17
N SER A 93 -19.96 -15.90 3.75
CA SER A 93 -19.99 -15.51 2.34
C SER A 93 -18.60 -15.60 1.69
N PHE A 94 -17.55 -15.28 2.45
CA PHE A 94 -16.15 -15.42 2.04
C PHE A 94 -15.76 -16.89 1.88
N ALA A 95 -16.15 -17.75 2.84
CA ALA A 95 -15.91 -19.18 2.73
C ALA A 95 -16.65 -19.79 1.52
N ALA A 96 -17.86 -19.34 1.23
CA ALA A 96 -18.63 -19.78 0.07
C ALA A 96 -17.99 -19.33 -1.26
N SER A 97 -17.48 -18.10 -1.34
CA SER A 97 -16.80 -17.60 -2.54
C SER A 97 -15.48 -18.34 -2.81
N LEU A 98 -14.71 -18.64 -1.76
CA LEU A 98 -13.48 -19.44 -1.85
C LEU A 98 -13.76 -20.89 -2.28
N ARG A 99 -14.80 -21.52 -1.73
CA ARG A 99 -15.20 -22.87 -2.18
C ARG A 99 -15.57 -22.88 -3.64
N ARG A 100 -16.32 -21.87 -4.09
CA ARG A 100 -16.69 -21.72 -5.50
C ARG A 100 -15.49 -21.50 -6.42
N SER A 101 -14.50 -20.70 -6.03
CA SER A 101 -13.30 -20.51 -6.84
C SER A 101 -12.44 -21.78 -6.90
N ILE A 102 -12.36 -22.53 -5.81
CA ILE A 102 -11.72 -23.85 -5.78
C ILE A 102 -12.45 -24.84 -6.71
N GLU A 103 -13.77 -24.89 -6.67
CA GLU A 103 -14.57 -25.71 -7.58
C GLU A 103 -14.32 -25.33 -9.05
N ILE A 104 -14.29 -24.03 -9.38
CA ILE A 104 -13.96 -23.56 -10.72
C ILE A 104 -12.57 -24.07 -11.13
N VAL A 105 -11.53 -23.87 -10.32
CA VAL A 105 -10.16 -24.33 -10.66
C VAL A 105 -10.09 -25.86 -10.81
N LEU A 106 -10.85 -26.62 -10.02
CA LEU A 106 -10.87 -28.08 -10.08
C LEU A 106 -11.65 -28.64 -11.28
N TYR A 107 -12.69 -27.95 -11.74
CA TYR A 107 -13.62 -28.46 -12.75
C TYR A 107 -13.55 -27.74 -14.11
N ASP A 108 -13.09 -26.49 -14.21
CA ASP A 108 -12.90 -25.80 -15.51
C ASP A 108 -11.69 -26.34 -16.28
N ASP A 109 -10.69 -26.92 -15.61
CA ASP A 109 -9.59 -27.64 -16.29
C ASP A 109 -10.09 -28.90 -17.04
N GLN A 110 -11.33 -29.34 -16.82
CA GLN A 110 -11.98 -30.37 -17.66
C GLN A 110 -12.56 -29.82 -18.97
N ARG A 111 -12.74 -28.50 -19.11
CA ARG A 111 -13.30 -27.85 -20.30
C ARG A 111 -12.24 -27.32 -21.27
N ASP A 112 -11.01 -27.12 -20.80
CA ASP A 112 -9.92 -26.53 -21.59
C ASP A 112 -9.22 -27.47 -22.56
N GLY A 113 -9.68 -28.72 -22.68
CA GLY A 113 -9.36 -29.57 -23.83
C GLY A 113 -9.90 -29.06 -25.18
N LYS A 114 -10.63 -27.93 -25.23
CA LYS A 114 -11.29 -27.48 -26.47
C LYS A 114 -11.32 -25.97 -26.76
N LEU A 115 -10.75 -25.09 -25.93
CA LEU A 115 -10.86 -23.64 -26.13
C LEU A 115 -9.53 -22.87 -26.01
N SER A 116 -8.40 -23.51 -26.35
CA SER A 116 -7.16 -22.79 -26.69
C SER A 116 -7.27 -22.11 -28.05
N ASN A 117 -8.26 -21.24 -28.25
CA ASN A 117 -8.27 -20.27 -29.35
C ASN A 117 -9.32 -19.18 -29.06
N ARG A 118 -8.90 -17.90 -29.06
CA ARG A 118 -9.60 -16.69 -28.57
C ARG A 118 -9.35 -16.49 -27.07
N VAL A 119 -8.46 -15.60 -26.62
CA VAL A 119 -8.43 -14.17 -26.96
C VAL A 119 -6.99 -13.65 -26.85
N SER A 120 -6.34 -13.49 -28.00
CA SER A 120 -5.37 -12.42 -28.23
C SER A 120 -6.14 -11.23 -28.77
N SER A 121 -6.72 -10.42 -27.89
CA SER A 121 -7.29 -9.10 -28.23
C SER A 121 -7.66 -8.36 -26.95
N GLY A 122 -7.01 -7.23 -26.68
CA GLY A 122 -7.42 -6.32 -25.62
C GLY A 122 -6.27 -5.63 -24.87
N ALA A 123 -5.29 -5.08 -25.58
CA ALA A 123 -4.43 -4.05 -25.02
C ALA A 123 -5.25 -2.78 -24.77
N ALA A 124 -5.63 -2.52 -23.51
CA ALA A 124 -6.01 -1.20 -23.02
C ALA A 124 -6.20 -1.21 -21.49
N ALA A 125 -5.15 -0.90 -20.73
CA ALA A 125 -5.24 -0.29 -19.39
C ALA A 125 -3.83 0.02 -18.87
N GLY A 126 -3.21 1.07 -19.40
CA GLY A 126 -1.92 1.55 -18.92
C GLY A 126 -1.77 3.03 -19.21
N ALA A 127 -2.30 3.88 -18.31
CA ALA A 127 -1.79 5.22 -18.00
C ALA A 127 -2.75 5.95 -17.05
N LEU A 128 -2.74 5.59 -15.76
CA LEU A 128 -3.22 6.46 -14.69
C LEU A 128 -2.31 6.22 -13.49
N GLY A 129 -1.24 7.02 -13.38
CA GLY A 129 -0.30 6.92 -12.26
C GLY A 129 1.07 7.56 -12.48
N THR A 130 1.11 8.85 -12.78
CA THR A 130 2.32 9.67 -12.49
C THR A 130 1.87 11.06 -12.06
N ALA A 131 1.36 11.14 -10.83
CA ALA A 131 1.31 12.37 -10.08
C ALA A 131 2.09 12.13 -8.78
N LEU A 132 3.06 13.03 -8.53
CA LEU A 132 3.91 13.21 -7.34
C LEU A 132 5.41 13.01 -7.64
N THR A 133 5.97 13.99 -8.36
CA THR A 133 7.35 14.41 -8.14
C THR A 133 7.32 15.85 -7.66
N GLU A 134 7.46 15.96 -6.34
CA GLU A 134 8.03 17.03 -5.52
C GLU A 134 8.28 18.40 -6.17
N ARG A 135 7.52 19.37 -5.66
CA ARG A 135 7.90 20.77 -5.52
C ARG A 135 9.17 20.88 -4.67
N THR A 136 10.30 21.15 -5.29
CA THR A 136 11.42 21.87 -4.68
C THR A 136 11.88 22.93 -5.66
N GLN A 137 11.44 24.18 -5.46
CA GLN A 137 12.09 25.37 -6.01
C GLN A 137 11.56 26.61 -5.27
N ILE A 138 12.17 26.90 -4.14
CA ILE A 138 12.22 28.24 -3.58
C ILE A 138 13.63 28.76 -3.88
N GLY A 139 13.70 29.90 -4.57
CA GLY A 139 14.92 30.71 -4.65
C GLY A 139 15.70 30.64 -5.97
N HIS A 140 15.17 31.28 -7.02
CA HIS A 140 16.01 32.08 -7.91
C HIS A 140 15.14 33.02 -8.76
N LEU A 141 14.81 34.18 -8.20
CA LEU A 141 14.35 35.33 -8.97
C LEU A 141 15.49 36.36 -8.97
N LEU A 142 15.72 36.93 -10.15
CA LEU A 142 16.78 37.87 -10.54
C LEU A 142 18.15 37.25 -10.86
N GLN A 143 18.34 36.90 -12.14
CA GLN A 143 19.46 37.46 -12.91
C GLN A 143 19.30 37.15 -14.40
N VAL A 144 18.83 38.14 -15.16
CA VAL A 144 19.08 38.34 -16.60
C VAL A 144 18.97 39.86 -16.82
N GLN A 145 19.79 40.60 -17.56
CA GLN A 145 21.16 40.51 -18.09
C GLN A 145 21.33 41.82 -18.88
N LYS A 146 22.49 42.50 -18.76
CA LYS A 146 23.06 43.50 -19.71
C LYS A 146 22.27 44.82 -19.88
N ASP A 147 22.86 46.02 -19.93
CA ASP A 147 24.16 46.49 -20.42
C ASP A 147 24.73 47.65 -19.55
N PRO A 148 26.06 47.89 -19.58
CA PRO A 148 26.66 49.13 -19.10
C PRO A 148 26.90 50.12 -20.25
N VAL A 149 26.72 51.43 -20.02
CA VAL A 149 27.54 52.54 -20.58
C VAL A 149 26.98 53.90 -20.13
N ALA A 150 27.93 54.75 -19.68
CA ALA A 150 27.89 56.22 -19.55
C ALA A 150 26.92 56.82 -18.51
N GLU A 151 27.19 57.92 -17.81
CA GLU A 151 28.33 58.79 -17.54
C GLU A 151 27.75 59.90 -16.62
N ASN A 152 28.58 60.52 -15.79
CA ASN A 152 28.39 61.83 -15.15
C ASN A 152 27.44 61.98 -13.95
N GLY A 153 27.95 62.69 -12.93
CA GLY A 153 27.15 63.67 -12.21
C GLY A 153 27.16 63.58 -10.68
N ASP A 154 28.28 63.94 -10.08
CA ASP A 154 28.42 64.97 -9.02
C ASP A 154 27.53 65.01 -7.76
N SER A 155 28.22 65.46 -6.70
CA SER A 155 27.75 66.27 -5.55
C SER A 155 27.31 65.56 -4.26
N ASN A 156 28.36 65.40 -3.46
CA ASN A 156 28.42 65.40 -2.00
C ASN A 156 27.78 66.69 -1.41
N ILE A 157 26.88 66.56 -0.43
CA ILE A 157 26.60 67.54 0.63
C ILE A 157 26.36 66.78 1.93
#